data_AF-A0A7C9KUK8-F1
#
_entry.id   AF-A0A7C9KUK8-F1
#
_cell.length_a   1.000
_cell.length_b   1.000
_cell.length_c   1.000
_cell.angle_alpha   90.00
_cell.angle_beta   90.00
_cell.angle_gamma   90.00
#
_symmetry.space_group_name_H-M   'P 1'
#
loop_
_entity.id
_entity.type
_entity.pdbx_description
1 polymer ?
#
loop_
_entity_poly.entity_id
_entity_poly.type
_entity_poly.pdbx_seq_one_letter_code
_entity_poly.pdbx_strand_id
1 'polypeptide(L)' 'MSRFAPQLDKLEDLLGNISGLTDILQQDLRHKDSDGETSTLNNHQIGCLLSAIDELANRGYHALDAIEKASQGQEVAS' A
#
# COMPACT_ATOMS: atom_id res chain seq x y z
N MET A 1 -19.32 17.53 8.17
CA MET A 1 -18.06 16.82 7.88
C MET A 1 -18.40 15.36 7.58
N SER A 2 -17.85 14.78 6.51
CA SER A 2 -18.12 13.38 6.17
C SER A 2 -17.65 12.48 7.31
N ARG A 3 -18.50 11.56 7.79
CA ARG A 3 -18.19 10.60 8.86
C ARG A 3 -16.97 9.72 8.53
N PHE A 4 -16.67 9.57 7.24
CA PHE A 4 -15.59 8.73 6.73
C PHE A 4 -14.28 9.47 6.44
N ALA A 5 -14.23 10.80 6.62
CA ALA A 5 -13.02 11.57 6.30
C ALA A 5 -11.76 11.05 7.04
N PRO A 6 -11.79 10.76 8.35
CA PRO A 6 -10.62 10.23 9.06
C PRO A 6 -10.17 8.83 8.60
N GLN A 7 -11.09 8.02 8.05
CA GLN A 7 -10.78 6.69 7.52
C GLN A 7 -10.20 6.78 6.11
N LEU A 8 -10.66 7.77 5.33
CA LEU A 8 -10.13 8.06 4.01
C LEU A 8 -8.69 8.60 4.10
N ASP A 9 -8.41 9.52 5.03
CA ASP A 9 -7.07 10.04 5.28
C ASP A 9 -6.07 8.89 5.60
N LYS A 10 -6.49 7.94 6.46
CA LYS A 10 -5.67 6.76 6.80
C LYS A 10 -5.46 5.81 5.63
N LEU A 11 -6.43 5.72 4.71
CA LEU A 11 -6.29 4.92 3.50
C LEU A 11 -5.33 5.60 2.52
N GLU A 12 -5.38 6.92 2.39
CA GLU A 12 -4.42 7.70 1.60
C GLU A 12 -3.00 7.54 2.15
N ASP A 13 -2.82 7.60 3.47
CA ASP A 13 -1.53 7.32 4.12
C ASP A 13 -1.02 5.90 3.81
N LEU A 14 -1.90 4.89 3.84
CA LEU A 14 -1.55 3.51 3.49
C LEU A 14 -1.11 3.39 2.02
N LEU A 15 -1.83 4.03 1.10
CA LEU A 15 -1.47 4.06 -0.32
C LEU A 15 -0.14 4.77 -0.54
N GLY A 16 0.11 5.87 0.19
CA GLY A 16 1.40 6.56 0.19
C GLY A 16 2.56 5.67 0.64
N ASN A 17 2.36 4.89 1.71
CA ASN A 17 3.35 3.92 2.18
C ASN A 17 3.65 2.83 1.14
N ILE A 18 2.63 2.27 0.49
CA ILE A 18 2.78 1.28 -0.59
C ILE A 18 3.56 1.88 -1.77
N SER A 19 3.24 3.12 -2.15
CA SER A 19 3.97 3.84 -3.20
C SER A 19 5.44 4.01 -2.84
N GLY A 20 5.74 4.47 -1.62
CA GLY A 20 7.12 4.66 -1.17
C GLY A 20 7.94 3.37 -1.16
N LEU A 21 7.36 2.25 -0.74
CA LEU A 21 8.02 0.94 -0.81
C LEU A 21 8.28 0.49 -2.25
N THR A 22 7.33 0.77 -3.15
CA THR A 22 7.47 0.47 -4.58
C THR A 22 8.57 1.33 -5.22
N ASP A 23 8.66 2.60 -4.87
CA ASP A 23 9.69 3.53 -5.35
C ASP A 23 11.09 3.08 -4.92
N ILE A 24 11.26 2.61 -3.67
CA ILE A 24 12.54 2.04 -3.19
C ILE A 24 12.97 0.87 -4.06
N LEU A 25 12.06 -0.06 -4.37
CA LEU A 25 12.35 -1.20 -5.25
C LEU A 25 12.72 -0.76 -6.66
N GLN A 26 11.97 0.20 -7.22
CA GLN A 26 12.24 0.71 -8.56
C GLN A 26 13.58 1.44 -8.65
N GLN A 27 13.93 2.24 -7.64
CA GLN A 27 15.23 2.91 -7.58
C GLN A 27 16.37 1.90 -7.52
N ASP A 28 16.26 0.88 -6.68
CA ASP A 28 17.30 -0.15 -6.56
C ASP A 28 17.50 -0.95 -7.86
N LEU A 29 16.39 -1.32 -8.53
CA LEU A 29 16.45 -1.99 -9.83
C LEU A 29 17.06 -1.10 -10.92
N ARG A 30 16.72 0.20 -10.96
CA ARG A 30 17.29 1.15 -11.92
C ARG A 30 18.79 1.37 -11.69
N HIS A 31 19.25 1.47 -10.44
CA HIS A 31 20.67 1.59 -10.14
C HIS A 31 21.45 0.36 -10.61
N LYS A 32 20.90 -0.84 -10.37
CA LYS A 32 21.50 -2.10 -10.87
C LYS A 32 21.64 -2.14 -12.39
N ASP A 33 20.65 -1.64 -13.12
CA ASP A 33 20.64 -1.68 -14.60
C ASP A 33 21.48 -0.57 -15.25
N SER A 34 21.67 0.57 -14.57
CA SER A 34 22.28 1.77 -15.16
C SER A 34 23.81 1.82 -15.00
N ASP A 35 24.35 1.40 -13.84
CA ASP A 35 25.76 1.62 -13.51
C ASP A 35 26.59 0.34 -13.38
N GLY A 36 25.97 -0.84 -13.57
CA GLY A 36 26.62 -2.11 -13.21
C GLY A 36 26.96 -2.20 -11.72
N GLU A 37 26.42 -1.28 -10.92
CA GLU A 37 26.56 -1.24 -9.48
C GLU A 37 25.82 -2.41 -8.84
N THR A 38 26.40 -2.92 -7.77
CA THR A 38 25.74 -3.92 -6.94
C THR A 38 24.52 -3.29 -6.29
N SER A 39 23.34 -3.83 -6.62
CA SER A 39 22.08 -3.53 -5.96
C SER A 39 22.25 -3.46 -4.44
N THR A 40 21.67 -2.41 -3.84
CA THR A 40 21.68 -2.15 -2.41
C THR A 40 20.84 -3.17 -1.65
N LEU A 41 19.83 -3.73 -2.33
CA LEU A 41 18.92 -4.73 -1.80
C LEU A 41 19.23 -6.11 -2.37
N ASN A 42 19.59 -7.06 -1.52
CA ASN A 42 19.69 -8.43 -1.97
C ASN A 42 18.30 -9.03 -2.28
N ASN A 43 18.28 -10.16 -3.00
CA ASN A 43 17.05 -10.84 -3.41
C ASN A 43 16.11 -11.18 -2.24
N HIS A 44 16.66 -11.46 -1.04
CA HIS A 44 15.85 -11.74 0.14
C HIS A 44 15.14 -10.48 0.64
N GLN A 45 15.84 -9.35 0.71
CA GLN A 45 15.25 -8.05 1.07
C GLN A 45 14.19 -7.61 0.07
N ILE A 46 14.42 -7.80 -1.23
CA ILE A 46 13.43 -7.56 -2.28
C ILE A 46 12.18 -8.42 -2.03
N GLY A 47 12.36 -9.72 -1.76
CA GLY A 47 11.27 -10.63 -1.42
C GLY A 47 10.44 -10.15 -0.21
N CYS A 48 11.11 -9.72 0.86
CA CYS A 48 10.43 -9.18 2.05
C CYS A 48 9.62 -7.90 1.74
N LEU A 49 10.17 -6.99 0.93
CA LEU A 49 9.48 -5.77 0.53
C LEU A 49 8.25 -6.08 -0.34
N LEU A 50 8.36 -7.01 -1.28
CA LEU A 50 7.23 -7.45 -2.09
C LEU A 50 6.12 -8.08 -1.22
N SER A 51 6.48 -8.93 -0.26
CA SER A 51 5.50 -9.49 0.70
C SER A 51 4.85 -8.41 1.57
N ALA A 52 5.60 -7.39 1.98
CA ALA A 52 5.06 -6.28 2.76
C ALA A 52 4.08 -5.44 1.93
N ILE A 53 4.41 -5.15 0.67
CA ILE A 53 3.51 -4.45 -0.27
C ILE A 53 2.22 -5.23 -0.46
N ASP A 54 2.30 -6.54 -0.70
CA ASP A 54 1.13 -7.40 -0.88
C ASP A 54 0.22 -7.44 0.36
N GLU A 55 0.80 -7.62 1.55
CA GLU A 55 0.07 -7.61 2.81
C GLU A 55 -0.61 -6.25 3.07
N LEU A 56 0.08 -5.14 2.82
CA LEU A 56 -0.48 -3.79 2.98
C LEU A 56 -1.61 -3.53 1.98
N ALA A 57 -1.45 -3.96 0.72
CA ALA A 57 -2.50 -3.85 -0.29
C ALA A 57 -3.74 -4.66 0.10
N ASN A 58 -3.54 -5.90 0.57
CA ASN A 58 -4.63 -6.76 1.02
C ASN A 58 -5.39 -6.14 2.21
N ARG A 59 -4.68 -5.57 3.19
CA ARG A 59 -5.30 -4.83 4.30
C ARG A 59 -6.07 -3.60 3.83
N GLY A 60 -5.57 -2.89 2.82
CA GLY A 60 -6.27 -1.78 2.17
C GLY A 60 -7.60 -2.22 1.56
N TYR A 61 -7.61 -3.33 0.82
CA TYR A 61 -8.85 -3.89 0.26
C TYR A 61 -9.85 -4.32 1.34
N HIS A 62 -9.39 -4.98 2.41
CA HIS A 62 -10.25 -5.33 3.54
C HIS A 62 -10.84 -4.09 4.24
N ALA A 63 -10.06 -3.01 4.39
CA ALA A 63 -10.55 -1.76 4.95
C ALA A 63 -11.61 -1.10 4.06
N LEU A 64 -11.41 -1.10 2.74
CA LEU A 64 -12.37 -0.60 1.76
C LEU A 64 -13.70 -1.38 1.81
N ASP A 65 -13.63 -2.71 1.80
CA ASP A 65 -14.82 -3.58 1.92
C ASP A 65 -15.58 -3.33 3.23
N ALA A 66 -14.87 -3.12 4.35
CA ALA A 66 -15.49 -2.78 5.62
C ALA A 66 -16.19 -1.41 5.59
N ILE A 67 -15.60 -0.40 4.92
CA ILE A 67 -16.22 0.92 4.73
C ILE A 67 -17.47 0.82 3.86
N GLU A 68 -17.41 0.05 2.77
CA GLU A 68 -18.55 -0.17 1.88
C GLU A 68 -19.72 -0.83 2.61
N LYS A 69 -19.45 -1.92 3.35
CA LYS A 69 -20.47 -2.62 4.16
C LYS A 69 -21.08 -1.72 5.23
N ALA A 70 -20.26 -0.91 5.91
CA ALA A 70 -20.75 0.06 6.89
C ALA A 70 -21.63 1.15 6.26
N SER A 71 -21.35 1.52 5.00
CA SER A 71 -22.13 2.49 4.25
C SER A 71 -23.48 1.91 3.79
N GLN A 72 -23.49 0.67 3.27
CA GLN A 72 -24.70 -0.03 2.82
C GLN A 72 -25.62 -0.43 3.97
N GLY A 73 -25.07 -0.89 5.10
CA GLY A 73 -25.85 -1.22 6.30
C GLY A 73 -26.62 -0.03 6.90
N GLN A 74 -26.23 1.19 6.55
CA GLN A 74 -26.93 2.41 6.95
C GLN A 74 -28.12 2.78 6.04
N GLU A 75 -28.10 2.45 4.75
CA GLU A 75 -29.23 2.72 3.84
C GLU A 75 -30.48 1.92 4.21
N VAL A 76 -30.33 0.76 4.85
CA VAL A 76 -31.46 -0.09 5.27
C VAL A 76 -32.05 0.32 6.63
N ALA A 77 -31.34 1.17 7.38
CA ALA A 77 -31.71 1.60 8.74
C ALA A 77 -32.14 3.08 8.81
N SER A 78 -32.14 3.79 7.67
CA SER A 78 -32.57 5.19 7.53
C SER A 78 -33.90 5.25 6.79
#